data_AF-A0A1Y1XAX1-F1
#
_entry.id   AF-A0A1Y1XAX1-F1
#
_cell.length_a   1.000
_cell.length_b   1.000
_cell.length_c   1.000
_cell.angle_alpha   90.00
_cell.angle_beta   90.00
_cell.angle_gamma   90.00
#
_symmetry.space_group_name_H-M   'P 1'
#
loop_
_entity.id
_entity.type
_entity.pdbx_description
1 polymer ?
#
loop_
_entity_poly.entity_id
_entity_poly.type
_entity_poly.pdbx_seq_one_letter_code
_entity_poly.pdbx_strand_id
1 'polypeptide(L)'
;MFRVSKALYSVGVRHASTLNTAAATEKLGVAAKAAQEVAAKGFKSLQSTSSRFINMTGPVGYNLQVAKEIAKQVYVKEGLAPPTSAQLHQAKEQFQRSLDWTIIREMSLKEVAQKAVVGVEIAGFFFIGEVIGRRSLIGYDV
;
A
#
# COMPACT_ATOMS: atom_id res chain seq x y z
N MET A 1 -32.10 -23.79 -66.59
CA MET A 1 -32.50 -22.80 -65.56
C MET A 1 -31.50 -22.84 -64.42
N PHE A 2 -30.80 -21.72 -64.16
CA PHE A 2 -29.86 -21.51 -63.06
C PHE A 2 -30.60 -21.28 -61.72
N ARG A 3 -30.00 -21.71 -60.58
CA ARG A 3 -29.68 -20.94 -59.35
C ARG A 3 -29.60 -21.85 -58.09
N VAL A 4 -28.43 -22.00 -57.45
CA VAL A 4 -27.82 -21.23 -56.32
C VAL A 4 -27.97 -21.95 -54.94
N SER A 5 -26.82 -22.43 -54.45
CA SER A 5 -26.24 -22.37 -53.09
C SER A 5 -27.10 -22.34 -51.82
N LYS A 6 -26.79 -23.24 -50.87
CA LYS A 6 -26.50 -22.85 -49.47
C LYS A 6 -25.65 -23.89 -48.75
N ALA A 7 -24.46 -23.46 -48.31
CA ALA A 7 -23.59 -24.18 -47.40
C ALA A 7 -24.17 -24.12 -45.97
N LEU A 8 -24.15 -25.24 -45.25
CA LEU A 8 -24.28 -25.27 -43.79
C LEU A 8 -23.24 -26.24 -43.22
N TYR A 9 -22.25 -25.66 -42.54
CA TYR A 9 -21.27 -26.30 -41.67
C TYR A 9 -21.74 -26.12 -40.23
N SER A 10 -21.60 -27.14 -39.36
CA SER A 10 -21.44 -27.02 -37.88
C SER A 10 -21.65 -28.40 -37.24
N VAL A 11 -20.60 -29.19 -36.99
CA VAL A 11 -19.82 -29.25 -35.72
C VAL A 11 -20.54 -29.93 -34.55
N GLY A 12 -19.98 -31.08 -34.15
CA GLY A 12 -19.79 -31.44 -32.74
C GLY A 12 -20.85 -32.34 -32.09
N VAL A 13 -20.64 -33.66 -32.18
CA VAL A 13 -21.29 -34.67 -31.33
C VAL A 13 -20.87 -34.44 -29.87
N ARG A 14 -21.81 -34.00 -29.02
CA ARG A 14 -21.60 -33.97 -27.56
C ARG A 14 -21.92 -35.34 -26.98
N HIS A 15 -20.88 -36.10 -26.65
CA HIS A 15 -21.01 -37.30 -25.81
C HIS A 15 -21.42 -36.86 -24.40
N ALA A 16 -22.61 -37.27 -23.97
CA ALA A 16 -23.13 -37.04 -22.62
C ALA A 16 -22.58 -38.09 -21.66
N SER A 17 -21.81 -37.68 -20.65
CA SER A 17 -21.37 -38.53 -19.55
C SER A 17 -22.30 -38.34 -18.35
N THR A 18 -23.33 -39.19 -18.24
CA THR A 18 -24.26 -39.23 -17.10
C THR A 18 -24.10 -40.53 -16.31
N LEU A 19 -22.99 -40.70 -15.58
CA LEU A 19 -22.89 -41.75 -14.56
C LEU A 19 -22.05 -41.20 -13.39
N ASN A 20 -22.72 -40.93 -12.27
CA ASN A 20 -22.16 -40.53 -10.97
C ASN A 20 -22.05 -39.02 -10.62
N THR A 21 -23.02 -38.22 -11.04
CA THR A 21 -23.17 -36.83 -10.58
C THR A 21 -23.78 -36.71 -9.17
N ALA A 22 -24.58 -37.68 -8.71
CA ALA A 22 -25.28 -37.63 -7.41
C ALA A 22 -24.36 -37.82 -6.18
N ALA A 23 -23.42 -38.77 -6.22
CA ALA A 23 -22.49 -38.99 -5.10
C ALA A 23 -21.40 -37.91 -5.02
N ALA A 24 -21.03 -37.30 -6.16
CA ALA A 24 -20.11 -36.17 -6.21
C ALA A 24 -20.73 -34.90 -5.61
N THR A 25 -22.03 -34.65 -5.85
CA THR A 25 -22.74 -33.52 -5.26
C THR A 25 -22.91 -33.64 -3.75
N GLU A 26 -23.08 -34.85 -3.23
CA GLU A 26 -23.25 -35.09 -1.79
C GLU A 26 -21.93 -34.87 -1.03
N LYS A 27 -20.80 -35.35 -1.56
CA LYS A 27 -19.48 -35.12 -0.96
C LYS A 27 -19.01 -33.66 -1.06
N LEU A 28 -19.35 -32.96 -2.15
CA LEU A 28 -19.15 -31.53 -2.28
C LEU A 28 -20.04 -30.72 -1.32
N GLY A 29 -21.28 -31.15 -1.10
CA GLY A 29 -22.20 -30.52 -0.15
C GLY A 29 -21.74 -30.64 1.31
N VAL A 30 -21.18 -31.80 1.70
CA VAL A 30 -20.62 -32.00 3.04
C VAL A 30 -19.32 -31.21 3.24
N ALA A 31 -18.44 -31.17 2.23
CA ALA A 31 -17.25 -30.32 2.24
C ALA A 31 -17.59 -28.83 2.27
N ALA A 32 -18.61 -28.40 1.53
CA ALA A 32 -19.09 -27.02 1.53
C ALA A 32 -19.70 -26.62 2.89
N LYS A 33 -20.44 -27.52 3.54
CA LYS A 33 -20.97 -27.28 4.91
C LYS A 33 -19.86 -27.21 5.96
N ALA A 34 -18.86 -28.08 5.89
CA ALA A 34 -17.70 -28.03 6.79
C ALA A 34 -16.86 -26.74 6.57
N ALA A 35 -16.65 -26.36 5.31
CA ALA A 35 -15.99 -25.09 4.96
C ALA A 35 -16.80 -23.88 5.41
N GLN A 36 -18.14 -23.91 5.30
CA GLN A 36 -19.03 -22.87 5.80
C GLN A 36 -19.02 -22.77 7.32
N GLU A 37 -18.92 -23.87 8.06
CA GLU A 37 -18.81 -23.82 9.52
C GLU A 37 -17.47 -23.27 10.01
N VAL A 38 -16.36 -23.64 9.35
CA VAL A 38 -15.02 -23.10 9.68
C VAL A 38 -14.93 -21.63 9.27
N ALA A 39 -15.50 -21.26 8.11
CA ALA A 39 -15.62 -19.87 7.69
C ALA A 39 -16.56 -19.08 8.62
N ALA A 40 -17.67 -19.67 9.09
CA ALA A 40 -18.58 -19.01 10.02
C ALA A 40 -17.99 -18.87 11.43
N LYS A 41 -17.14 -19.81 11.88
CA LYS A 41 -16.40 -19.70 13.15
C LYS A 41 -15.26 -18.68 13.05
N GLY A 42 -14.51 -18.68 11.94
CA GLY A 42 -13.50 -17.66 11.64
C GLY A 42 -14.11 -16.26 11.50
N PHE A 43 -15.25 -16.17 10.81
CA PHE A 43 -16.02 -14.95 10.66
C PHE A 43 -16.64 -14.50 11.99
N LYS A 44 -17.14 -15.40 12.85
CA LYS A 44 -17.62 -15.05 14.21
C LYS A 44 -16.50 -14.54 15.12
N SER A 45 -15.32 -15.15 15.08
CA SER A 45 -14.14 -14.69 15.82
C SER A 45 -13.69 -13.30 15.35
N LEU A 46 -13.63 -13.11 14.02
CA LEU A 46 -13.33 -11.83 13.41
C LEU A 46 -14.43 -10.78 13.65
N GLN A 47 -15.70 -11.18 13.68
CA GLN A 47 -16.87 -10.34 13.95
C GLN A 47 -16.96 -9.94 15.43
N SER A 48 -16.50 -10.79 16.36
CA SER A 48 -16.46 -10.49 17.79
C SER A 48 -15.29 -9.59 18.18
N THR A 49 -14.17 -9.69 17.47
CA THR A 49 -13.02 -8.80 17.62
C THR A 49 -13.30 -7.49 16.89
N SER A 50 -13.90 -7.54 15.70
CA SER A 50 -14.31 -6.35 14.96
C SER A 50 -15.43 -5.59 15.65
N SER A 51 -16.39 -6.23 16.32
CA SER A 51 -17.45 -5.51 17.05
C SER A 51 -16.91 -4.69 18.23
N ARG A 52 -15.81 -5.10 18.86
CA ARG A 52 -15.10 -4.30 19.87
C ARG A 52 -14.38 -3.09 19.26
N PHE A 53 -13.77 -3.27 18.09
CA PHE A 53 -13.20 -2.15 17.34
C PHE A 53 -14.29 -1.22 16.76
N ILE A 54 -15.42 -1.77 16.32
CA ILE A 54 -16.58 -1.06 15.74
C ILE A 54 -17.32 -0.25 16.81
N ASN A 55 -17.45 -0.74 18.04
CA ASN A 55 -18.09 0.04 19.11
C ASN A 55 -17.23 1.22 19.60
N MET A 56 -15.93 1.25 19.27
CA MET A 56 -15.03 2.39 19.45
C MET A 56 -15.00 3.34 18.24
N THR A 57 -15.70 3.02 17.13
CA THR A 57 -15.64 3.79 15.88
C THR A 57 -16.36 5.13 15.91
N GLY A 58 -17.27 5.37 16.87
CA GLY A 58 -18.01 6.63 16.94
C GLY A 58 -17.09 7.85 17.05
N PRO A 59 -16.48 8.12 18.22
CA PRO A 59 -15.60 9.27 18.40
C PRO A 59 -14.18 9.05 17.84
N VAL A 60 -13.60 7.85 17.99
CA VAL A 60 -12.22 7.59 17.53
C VAL A 60 -12.14 7.50 16.01
N GLY A 61 -13.14 6.87 15.37
CA GLY A 61 -13.18 6.78 13.91
C GLY A 61 -13.37 8.15 13.25
N TYR A 62 -14.24 8.99 13.82
CA TYR A 62 -14.42 10.37 13.35
C TYR A 62 -13.13 11.21 13.54
N ASN A 63 -12.51 11.17 14.72
CA ASN A 63 -11.27 11.92 14.98
C ASN A 63 -10.11 11.44 14.08
N LEU A 64 -10.04 10.15 13.78
CA LEU A 64 -9.06 9.60 12.84
C LEU A 64 -9.29 10.11 11.42
N GLN A 65 -10.55 10.20 10.97
CA GLN A 65 -10.89 10.74 9.65
C GLN A 65 -10.52 12.23 9.56
N VAL A 66 -10.84 13.02 10.59
CA VAL A 66 -10.43 14.43 10.65
C VAL A 66 -8.91 14.56 10.65
N ALA A 67 -8.21 13.77 11.47
CA ALA A 67 -6.74 13.75 11.50
C ALA A 67 -6.13 13.36 10.15
N LYS A 68 -6.73 12.39 9.43
CA LYS A 68 -6.31 12.00 8.07
C LYS A 68 -6.46 13.15 7.08
N GLU A 69 -7.60 13.85 7.08
CA GLU A 69 -7.81 14.99 6.17
C GLU A 69 -6.87 16.15 6.49
N ILE A 70 -6.61 16.42 7.77
CA ILE A 70 -5.59 17.41 8.19
C ILE A 70 -4.21 16.97 7.70
N ALA A 71 -3.81 15.72 7.92
CA ALA A 71 -2.54 15.19 7.46
C ALA A 71 -2.40 15.29 5.94
N LYS A 72 -3.48 15.03 5.18
CA LYS A 72 -3.51 15.17 3.73
C LYS A 72 -3.31 16.62 3.29
N GLN A 73 -3.98 17.57 3.96
CA GLN A 73 -3.82 19.00 3.66
C GLN A 73 -2.38 19.46 3.92
N VAL A 74 -1.79 19.05 5.04
CA VAL A 74 -0.40 19.35 5.38
C VAL A 74 0.55 18.72 4.36
N TYR A 75 0.34 17.44 3.99
CA TYR A 75 1.16 16.75 3.00
C TYR A 75 1.23 17.49 1.66
N VAL A 76 0.08 17.99 1.18
CA VAL A 76 0.01 18.73 -0.09
C VAL A 76 0.60 20.14 0.06
N LYS A 77 0.30 20.85 1.16
CA LYS A 77 0.77 22.23 1.37
C LYS A 77 2.28 22.32 1.59
N GLU A 78 2.82 21.42 2.39
CA GLU A 78 4.26 21.37 2.70
C GLU A 78 5.07 20.71 1.58
N GLY A 79 4.42 20.25 0.50
CA GLY A 79 5.12 19.67 -0.64
C GLY A 79 5.94 18.43 -0.27
N LEU A 80 5.47 17.61 0.68
CA LEU A 80 6.14 16.38 1.11
C LEU A 80 6.16 15.28 0.03
N ALA A 81 5.55 15.56 -1.13
CA ALA A 81 5.64 14.70 -2.29
C ALA A 81 7.11 14.63 -2.78
N PRO A 82 7.55 13.45 -3.24
CA PRO A 82 8.86 13.34 -3.88
C PRO A 82 9.00 14.38 -5.00
N PRO A 83 10.12 15.12 -5.02
CA PRO A 83 10.34 16.16 -6.02
C PRO A 83 10.42 15.56 -7.43
N THR A 84 10.13 16.40 -8.42
CA THR A 84 10.31 16.02 -9.83
C THR A 84 11.79 15.84 -10.16
N SER A 85 12.10 15.04 -11.18
CA SER A 85 13.49 14.79 -11.60
C SER A 85 14.25 16.08 -11.94
N ALA A 86 13.58 17.05 -12.56
CA ALA A 86 14.15 18.38 -12.84
C ALA A 86 14.58 19.12 -11.55
N GLN A 87 13.74 19.09 -10.52
CA GLN A 87 14.05 19.71 -9.23
C GLN A 87 15.21 18.99 -8.52
N LEU A 88 15.33 17.67 -8.66
CA LEU A 88 16.49 16.92 -8.14
C LEU A 88 17.79 17.33 -8.83
N HIS A 89 17.78 17.51 -10.15
CA HIS A 89 18.96 17.99 -10.88
C HIS A 89 19.37 19.38 -10.41
N GLN A 90 18.41 20.30 -10.27
CA GLN A 90 18.66 21.65 -9.75
C GLN A 90 19.24 21.61 -8.33
N ALA A 91 18.66 20.81 -7.43
CA ALA A 91 19.14 20.65 -6.06
C ALA A 91 20.57 20.07 -6.01
N LYS A 92 20.88 19.10 -6.88
CA LYS A 92 22.22 18.52 -6.99
C LYS A 92 23.24 19.56 -7.42
N GLU A 93 22.94 20.35 -8.45
CA GLU A 93 23.86 21.40 -8.89
C GLU A 93 24.07 22.47 -7.81
N GLN A 94 23.00 22.84 -7.09
CA GLN A 94 23.06 23.81 -6.01
C GLN A 94 23.88 23.28 -4.82
N PHE A 95 23.76 21.98 -4.53
CA PHE A 95 24.61 21.30 -3.54
C PHE A 95 26.08 21.26 -3.98
N GLN A 96 26.36 21.03 -5.26
CA GLN A 96 27.73 21.05 -5.75
C GLN A 96 28.37 22.44 -5.62
N ARG A 97 27.61 23.50 -5.94
CA ARG A 97 28.07 24.88 -5.76
C ARG A 97 28.26 25.26 -4.29
N SER A 98 27.44 24.73 -3.37
CA SER A 98 27.56 25.07 -1.95
C SER A 98 28.80 24.46 -1.27
N LEU A 99 29.47 23.51 -1.92
CA LEU A 99 30.74 22.92 -1.47
C LEU A 99 31.97 23.76 -1.84
N ASP A 100 31.79 24.86 -2.57
CA ASP A 100 32.89 25.75 -2.93
C ASP A 100 33.55 26.32 -1.67
N TRP A 101 34.88 26.16 -1.59
CA TRP A 101 35.67 26.50 -0.40
C TRP A 101 35.55 27.97 0.01
N THR A 102 35.41 28.86 -0.98
CA THR A 102 35.23 30.30 -0.77
C THR A 102 33.94 30.59 0.00
N ILE A 103 32.84 29.91 -0.34
CA ILE A 103 31.54 30.09 0.29
C ILE A 103 31.56 29.59 1.74
N ILE A 104 32.21 28.45 1.98
CA ILE A 104 32.36 27.86 3.32
C ILE A 104 33.16 28.78 4.24
N ARG A 105 34.19 29.44 3.72
CA ARG A 105 35.04 30.34 4.50
C ARG A 105 34.35 31.66 4.86
N GLU A 106 33.41 32.10 4.05
CA GLU A 106 32.69 33.37 4.24
C GLU A 106 31.41 33.23 5.08
N MET A 107 31.01 32.00 5.45
CA MET A 107 29.80 31.76 6.23
C MET A 107 29.88 32.33 7.65
N SER A 108 28.79 32.97 8.07
CA SER A 108 28.62 33.43 9.44
C SER A 108 28.30 32.27 10.41
N LEU A 109 28.65 32.42 11.69
CA LEU A 109 28.35 31.40 12.72
C LEU A 109 26.85 31.08 12.82
N LYS A 110 26.00 32.08 12.57
CA LYS A 110 24.54 31.92 12.55
C LYS A 110 24.09 31.02 11.39
N GLU A 111 24.65 31.20 10.20
CA GLU A 111 24.34 30.36 9.04
C GLU A 111 24.83 28.93 9.23
N VAL A 112 26.01 28.75 9.81
CA VAL A 112 26.53 27.42 10.15
C VAL A 112 25.60 26.72 11.13
N ALA A 113 25.14 27.42 12.18
CA ALA A 113 24.20 26.85 13.14
C ALA A 113 22.87 26.44 12.49
N GLN A 114 22.31 27.29 11.61
CA GLN A 114 21.08 26.96 10.88
C GLN A 114 21.26 25.74 9.97
N LYS A 115 22.35 25.70 9.19
CA LYS A 115 22.67 24.57 8.32
C LYS A 115 22.95 23.29 9.09
N ALA A 116 23.55 23.39 10.27
CA ALA A 116 23.79 22.24 11.15
C ALA A 116 22.47 21.65 11.67
N VAL A 117 21.51 22.48 12.08
CA VAL A 117 20.18 22.01 12.50
C VAL A 117 19.47 21.28 11.36
N VAL A 118 19.50 21.84 10.13
CA VAL A 118 18.96 21.17 8.95
C VAL A 118 19.72 19.86 8.65
N GLY A 119 21.04 19.82 8.87
CA GLY A 119 21.84 18.59 8.75
C GLY A 119 21.41 17.50 9.73
N VAL A 120 21.09 17.87 10.98
CA VAL A 120 20.55 16.94 11.97
C VAL A 120 19.17 16.43 11.56
N GLU A 121 18.32 17.28 10.98
CA GLU A 121 17.03 16.88 10.44
C GLU A 121 17.16 15.83 9.33
N ILE A 122 18.08 16.05 8.37
CA ILE A 122 18.38 15.09 7.30
C ILE A 122 18.89 13.76 7.89
N ALA A 123 19.76 13.79 8.90
CA ALA A 123 20.20 12.58 9.60
C ALA A 123 19.04 11.86 10.30
N GLY A 124 18.08 12.61 10.86
CA GLY A 124 16.84 12.07 11.40
C GLY A 124 16.03 11.28 10.36
N PHE A 125 15.84 11.84 9.16
CA PHE A 125 15.18 11.14 8.06
C PHE A 125 15.93 9.87 7.63
N PHE A 126 17.26 9.89 7.63
CA PHE A 126 18.06 8.70 7.34
C PHE A 126 17.80 7.57 8.35
N PHE A 127 17.80 7.86 9.65
CA PHE A 127 17.51 6.85 10.68
C PHE A 127 16.07 6.33 10.63
N ILE A 128 15.10 7.20 10.32
CA ILE A 128 13.71 6.77 10.09
C ILE A 128 13.66 5.80 8.89
N GLY A 129 14.38 6.11 7.82
CA GLY A 129 14.52 5.21 6.67
C GLY A 129 15.14 3.86 7.05
N GLU A 130 16.14 3.85 7.91
CA GLU A 130 16.78 2.64 8.43
C GLU A 130 15.81 1.80 9.28
N VAL A 131 15.00 2.44 10.12
CA VAL A 131 13.93 1.78 10.90
C VAL A 131 12.90 1.13 9.98
N ILE A 132 12.45 1.83 8.93
CA ILE A 132 11.51 1.29 7.94
C ILE A 132 12.16 0.12 7.17
N GLY A 133 13.42 0.26 6.76
CA GLY A 133 14.17 -0.76 6.02
C GLY A 133 14.40 -2.03 6.83
N ARG A 134 14.69 -1.89 8.14
CA ARG A 134 14.83 -3.02 9.06
C ARG A 134 13.51 -3.57 9.58
N ARG A 135 12.41 -2.80 9.48
CA ARG A 135 11.09 -3.11 10.05
C ARG A 135 11.13 -3.38 11.57
N SER A 136 12.15 -2.84 12.25
CA SER A 136 12.36 -2.94 13.69
C SER A 136 12.59 -1.55 14.27
N LEU A 137 11.87 -1.24 15.36
CA LEU A 137 11.99 0.04 16.07
C LEU A 137 13.23 0.07 16.98
N ILE A 138 13.71 -1.09 17.44
CA ILE A 138 14.78 -1.20 18.43
C ILE A 138 15.70 -2.35 18.03
N GLY A 139 16.94 -2.01 17.66
CA GLY A 139 17.99 -2.99 17.41
C GLY A 139 17.70 -4.00 16.29
N TYR A 140 18.66 -4.90 16.09
CA TYR A 140 18.45 -6.11 15.30
C TYR A 140 17.93 -7.20 16.24
N ASP A 141 16.88 -7.91 15.82
CA ASP A 141 16.52 -9.19 16.43
C ASP A 141 17.67 -10.16 16.13
N VAL A 142 18.45 -10.50 17.15
CA VAL A 142 19.54 -11.48 17.12
C VAL A 142 19.23 -12.65 18.03
#